data_AF-A0AAJ5SRQ0-F1
#
_entry.id   AF-A0AAJ5SRQ0-F1
#
_cell.length_a   1.000
_cell.length_b   1.000
_cell.length_c   1.000
_cell.angle_alpha   90.00
_cell.angle_beta   90.00
_cell.angle_gamma   90.00
#
_symmetry.space_group_name_H-M   'P 1'
#
loop_
_entity.id
_entity.type
_entity.pdbx_description
1 polymer ?
#
loop_
_entity_poly.entity_id
_entity_poly.type
_entity_poly.pdbx_seq_one_letter_code
_entity_poly.pdbx_strand_id
1 'polypeptide(L)'
;MPDQLTLFAEPPRVPVAVRAFVPVVPPPARKGPQRIDWFRVITAVLRSGYSLQSAADEIGIARTTLIGWRQGAEPRYSEGERLVLLWCKITGESRDKLPMCAAWDYHFKP
;
A
#
# COMPACT_ATOMS: atom_id res chain seq x y z
N MET A 1 -41.40 46.27 55.82
CA MET A 1 -40.12 45.60 55.56
C MET A 1 -40.38 44.42 54.64
N PRO A 2 -40.12 44.50 53.32
CA PRO A 2 -40.27 43.32 52.46
C PRO A 2 -39.08 42.37 52.68
N ASP A 3 -39.43 41.09 52.74
CA ASP A 3 -38.64 39.96 53.18
C ASP A 3 -37.48 39.62 52.22
N GLN A 4 -36.26 39.56 52.74
CA GLN A 4 -35.02 39.32 51.98
C GLN A 4 -34.86 37.87 51.48
N LEU A 5 -35.79 36.95 51.76
CA LEU A 5 -35.62 35.54 51.38
C LEU A 5 -35.88 35.22 49.90
N THR A 6 -36.46 36.12 49.10
CA THR A 6 -36.79 35.80 47.70
C THR A 6 -35.62 35.98 46.72
N LEU A 7 -34.47 36.50 47.17
CA LEU A 7 -33.34 36.83 46.29
C LEU A 7 -32.46 35.62 45.93
N PHE A 8 -32.69 34.45 46.56
CA PHE A 8 -31.91 33.23 46.36
C PHE A 8 -32.69 32.12 45.64
N ALA A 9 -33.55 32.47 44.69
CA ALA A 9 -34.10 31.48 43.76
C ALA A 9 -32.96 30.95 42.86
N GLU A 10 -32.36 29.82 43.24
CA GLU A 10 -31.32 29.13 42.48
C GLU A 10 -31.86 28.82 41.07
N PRO A 11 -31.16 29.24 39.99
CA PRO A 11 -31.63 28.92 38.65
C PRO A 11 -31.60 27.40 38.44
N PRO A 12 -32.59 26.82 37.73
CA PRO A 12 -32.62 25.40 37.50
C PRO A 12 -31.34 24.96 36.77
N ARG A 13 -30.54 24.11 37.41
CA ARG A 13 -29.35 23.53 36.81
C ARG A 13 -29.77 22.63 35.64
N VAL A 14 -29.62 23.14 34.43
CA VAL A 14 -29.79 22.34 33.22
C VAL A 14 -28.68 21.28 33.15
N PRO A 15 -29.01 19.99 32.99
CA PRO A 15 -27.99 18.97 32.79
C PRO A 15 -27.32 19.22 31.43
N VAL A 16 -26.00 19.45 31.46
CA VAL A 16 -25.22 19.57 30.23
C VAL A 16 -25.29 18.24 29.49
N ALA A 17 -25.79 18.25 28.25
CA ALA A 17 -25.90 17.05 27.44
C ALA A 17 -24.51 16.44 27.23
N VAL A 18 -24.31 15.22 27.73
CA VAL A 18 -23.10 14.43 27.51
C VAL A 18 -23.07 14.08 26.03
N ARG A 19 -22.18 14.72 25.26
CA ARG A 19 -21.91 14.35 23.86
C ARG A 19 -21.42 12.90 23.85
N ALA A 20 -22.20 12.01 23.24
CA ALA A 20 -21.79 10.65 23.01
C ALA A 20 -20.50 10.64 22.17
N PHE A 21 -19.46 10.00 22.67
CA PHE A 21 -18.23 9.77 21.92
C PHE A 21 -18.53 8.72 20.85
N VAL A 22 -18.72 9.16 19.59
CA VAL A 22 -18.83 8.24 18.46
C VAL A 22 -17.40 7.78 18.14
N PRO A 23 -17.06 6.49 18.32
CA PRO A 23 -15.75 6.02 17.89
C PRO A 23 -15.65 6.20 16.38
N VAL A 24 -14.72 7.06 15.94
CA VAL A 24 -14.41 7.19 14.53
C VAL A 24 -13.78 5.86 14.10
N VAL A 25 -14.57 5.00 13.47
CA VAL A 25 -14.02 3.81 12.80
C VAL A 25 -13.18 4.35 11.65
N PRO A 26 -11.85 4.11 11.62
CA PRO A 26 -11.04 4.56 10.50
C PRO A 26 -11.66 3.97 9.23
N PRO A 27 -11.90 4.76 8.18
CA PRO A 27 -12.44 4.24 6.93
C PRO A 27 -11.56 3.07 6.49
N PRO A 28 -12.14 1.98 5.94
CA PRO A 28 -11.34 0.89 5.41
C PRO A 28 -10.29 1.51 4.49
N ALA A 29 -9.01 1.23 4.77
CA ALA A 29 -7.90 1.80 4.02
C ALA A 29 -8.24 1.69 2.54
N ARG A 30 -8.50 2.83 1.89
CA ARG A 30 -8.84 2.86 0.47
C ARG A 30 -7.71 2.07 -0.18
N LYS A 31 -8.03 0.96 -0.87
CA LYS A 31 -7.05 0.23 -1.67
C LYS A 31 -6.45 1.29 -2.57
N GLY A 32 -5.22 1.72 -2.25
CA GLY A 32 -4.55 2.77 -2.98
C GLY A 32 -4.36 2.32 -4.43
N PRO A 33 -3.82 3.19 -5.30
CA PRO A 33 -3.40 2.74 -6.62
C PRO A 33 -2.55 1.48 -6.45
N GLN A 34 -2.97 0.37 -7.06
CA GLN A 34 -2.22 -0.87 -6.99
C GLN A 34 -1.11 -0.77 -8.03
N ARG A 35 0.14 -0.82 -7.58
CA ARG A 35 1.30 -0.90 -8.47
C ARG A 35 1.87 -2.31 -8.41
N ILE A 36 2.51 -2.73 -9.50
CA ILE A 36 3.22 -4.02 -9.51
C ILE A 36 4.44 -3.89 -8.61
N ASP A 37 4.60 -4.84 -7.68
CA ASP A 37 5.79 -4.95 -6.85
C ASP A 37 6.90 -5.67 -7.64
N TRP A 38 7.63 -4.90 -8.45
CA TRP A 38 8.70 -5.42 -9.30
C TRP A 38 9.78 -6.16 -8.50
N PHE A 39 10.07 -5.73 -7.28
CA PHE A 39 11.01 -6.42 -6.40
C PHE A 39 10.54 -7.84 -6.08
N ARG A 40 9.25 -8.01 -5.70
CA ARG A 40 8.66 -9.32 -5.44
C ARG A 40 8.59 -10.18 -6.69
N VAL A 41 8.24 -9.60 -7.85
CA VAL A 41 8.24 -10.32 -9.14
C VAL A 41 9.62 -10.89 -9.43
N ILE A 42 10.66 -10.03 -9.41
CA ILE A 42 12.04 -10.44 -9.66
C ILE A 42 12.49 -11.48 -8.64
N THR A 43 12.19 -11.28 -7.35
CA THR A 43 12.56 -12.23 -6.30
C THR A 43 11.86 -13.58 -6.44
N ALA A 44 10.63 -13.62 -6.97
CA ALA A 44 9.95 -14.88 -7.29
C ALA A 44 10.62 -15.59 -8.47
N VAL A 45 11.00 -14.86 -9.53
CA VAL A 45 11.77 -15.41 -10.65
C VAL A 45 13.12 -15.97 -10.18
N LEU A 46 13.84 -15.27 -9.32
CA LEU A 46 15.13 -15.77 -8.82
C LEU A 46 14.99 -16.99 -7.91
N ARG A 47 13.90 -17.06 -7.13
CA ARG A 47 13.64 -18.20 -6.24
C ARG A 47 13.26 -19.48 -6.99
N SER A 48 12.83 -19.41 -8.25
CA SER A 48 12.57 -20.61 -9.06
C SER A 48 13.84 -21.25 -9.62
N GLY A 49 15.03 -20.69 -9.34
CA GLY A 49 16.31 -21.23 -9.78
C GLY A 49 16.97 -20.43 -10.91
N TYR A 50 16.33 -19.36 -11.40
CA TYR A 50 16.97 -18.47 -12.37
C TYR A 50 18.06 -17.64 -11.69
N SER A 51 19.24 -17.61 -12.31
CA SER A 51 20.26 -16.64 -11.94
C SER A 51 19.85 -15.24 -12.42
N LEU A 52 20.39 -14.20 -11.77
CA LEU A 52 20.14 -12.81 -12.18
C LEU A 52 20.60 -12.54 -13.63
N GLN A 53 21.65 -13.24 -14.07
CA GLN A 53 22.18 -13.15 -15.42
C GLN A 53 21.23 -13.83 -16.43
N SER A 54 20.75 -15.04 -16.10
CA SER A 54 19.82 -15.81 -16.94
C SER A 54 18.46 -15.13 -17.07
N ALA A 55 17.94 -14.54 -16.00
CA ALA A 55 16.70 -13.78 -16.05
C ALA A 55 16.85 -12.51 -16.91
N ALA A 56 17.99 -11.82 -16.83
CA ALA A 56 18.26 -10.65 -17.67
C ALA A 56 18.37 -11.02 -19.17
N ASP A 57 19.02 -12.14 -19.47
CA ASP A 57 19.15 -12.67 -20.83
C ASP A 57 17.79 -13.03 -21.45
N GLU A 58 16.95 -13.75 -20.71
CA GLU A 58 15.58 -14.13 -21.14
C GLU A 58 14.66 -12.90 -21.38
N ILE A 59 14.87 -11.81 -20.64
CA ILE A 59 14.13 -10.55 -20.82
C ILE A 59 14.74 -9.69 -21.96
N GLY A 60 16.02 -9.92 -22.30
CA GLY A 60 16.76 -9.14 -23.29
C GLY A 60 17.34 -7.82 -22.77
N ILE A 61 17.71 -7.76 -21.48
CA ILE A 61 18.24 -6.56 -20.83
C ILE A 61 19.64 -6.79 -20.22
N ALA A 62 20.33 -5.70 -19.92
CA ALA A 62 21.55 -5.78 -19.12
C ALA A 62 21.26 -6.20 -17.68
N ARG A 63 22.12 -7.03 -17.09
CA ARG A 63 22.03 -7.46 -15.68
C ARG A 63 21.99 -6.28 -14.71
N THR A 64 22.71 -5.20 -15.01
CA THR A 64 22.71 -3.97 -14.20
C THR A 64 21.33 -3.31 -14.16
N THR A 65 20.57 -3.36 -15.25
CA THR A 65 19.19 -2.88 -15.33
C THR A 65 18.27 -3.67 -14.40
N LEU A 66 18.38 -5.00 -14.41
CA LEU A 66 17.60 -5.88 -13.52
C LEU A 66 17.94 -5.65 -12.04
N ILE A 67 19.21 -5.36 -11.73
CA ILE A 67 19.64 -4.96 -10.37
C ILE A 67 18.98 -3.64 -9.97
N GLY A 68 18.93 -2.66 -10.87
CA GLY A 68 18.25 -1.38 -10.62
C GLY A 68 16.76 -1.56 -10.31
N TRP A 69 16.06 -2.40 -11.06
CA TRP A 69 14.63 -2.66 -10.79
C TRP A 69 14.40 -3.36 -9.46
N ARG A 70 15.32 -4.23 -9.06
CA ARG A 70 15.31 -4.84 -7.73
C ARG A 70 15.51 -3.81 -6.61
N GLN A 71 16.14 -2.67 -6.88
CA GLN A 71 16.34 -1.60 -5.90
C GLN A 71 15.20 -0.59 -5.86
N GLY A 72 14.18 -0.74 -6.71
CA GLY A 72 12.99 0.12 -6.73
C GLY A 72 12.79 0.89 -8.04
N ALA A 73 13.70 0.78 -9.01
CA ALA A 73 13.48 1.39 -10.32
C ALA A 73 12.33 0.71 -11.07
N GLU A 74 11.50 1.50 -11.74
CA GLU A 74 10.37 0.97 -12.51
C GLU A 74 10.83 0.60 -13.94
N PRO A 75 10.60 -0.63 -14.41
CA PRO A 75 10.85 -0.99 -15.79
C PRO A 75 9.96 -0.19 -16.75
N ARG A 76 10.46 0.04 -17.96
CA ARG A 76 9.61 0.52 -19.06
C ARG A 76 8.53 -0.51 -19.38
N TYR A 77 7.40 -0.05 -19.92
CA TYR A 77 6.25 -0.89 -20.27
C TYR A 77 6.63 -2.20 -20.98
N SER A 78 7.38 -2.13 -22.09
CA SER A 78 7.77 -3.30 -22.87
C SER A 78 8.64 -4.29 -22.10
N GLU A 79 9.56 -3.80 -21.29
CA GLU A 79 10.49 -4.64 -20.52
C GLU A 79 9.82 -5.25 -19.28
N GLY A 80 8.96 -4.47 -18.62
CA GLY A 80 8.13 -4.93 -17.51
C GLY A 80 7.16 -6.02 -17.97
N GLU A 81 6.60 -5.90 -19.17
CA GLU A 81 5.72 -6.92 -19.75
C GLU A 81 6.46 -8.24 -20.01
N ARG A 82 7.70 -8.20 -20.51
CA ARG A 82 8.54 -9.41 -20.66
C ARG A 82 8.85 -10.07 -19.32
N LEU A 83 9.15 -9.28 -18.29
CA LEU A 83 9.37 -9.79 -16.93
C LEU A 83 8.09 -10.45 -16.36
N VAL A 84 6.93 -9.85 -16.59
CA VAL A 84 5.63 -10.43 -16.19
C VAL A 84 5.37 -11.76 -16.90
N LEU A 85 5.63 -11.83 -18.20
CA LEU A 85 5.47 -13.07 -18.98
C LEU A 85 6.41 -14.17 -18.48
N LEU A 86 7.66 -13.83 -18.18
CA LEU A 86 8.61 -14.76 -17.59
C LEU A 86 8.12 -15.27 -16.23
N TRP A 87 7.63 -14.37 -15.37
CA TRP A 87 7.08 -14.74 -14.07
C TRP A 87 5.85 -15.66 -14.19
N CYS A 88 4.95 -15.36 -15.12
CA CYS A 88 3.78 -16.19 -15.42
C CYS A 88 4.20 -17.58 -15.89
N LYS A 89 5.17 -17.67 -16.81
CA LYS A 89 5.73 -18.93 -17.33
C LYS A 89 6.35 -19.78 -16.22
N ILE A 90 7.06 -19.15 -15.29
CA ILE A 90 7.75 -19.83 -14.19
C ILE A 90 6.79 -20.30 -13.09
N THR A 91 5.86 -19.43 -12.70
CA THR A 91 4.97 -19.68 -11.55
C THR A 91 3.73 -20.48 -11.96
N GLY A 92 3.38 -20.47 -13.25
CA GLY A 92 2.12 -21.01 -13.76
C GLY A 92 0.89 -20.16 -13.41
N GLU A 93 1.10 -19.04 -12.73
CA GLU A 93 0.05 -18.13 -12.27
C GLU A 93 -0.26 -17.08 -13.35
N SER A 94 -1.51 -16.62 -13.39
CA SER A 94 -1.92 -15.53 -14.29
C SER A 94 -1.42 -14.16 -13.82
N ARG A 95 -1.35 -13.18 -14.72
CA ARG A 95 -0.94 -11.79 -14.39
C ARG A 95 -1.77 -11.16 -13.26
N ASP A 96 -3.00 -11.60 -13.06
CA ASP A 96 -3.91 -11.11 -12.03
C ASP A 96 -3.44 -11.48 -10.61
N LYS A 97 -2.55 -12.47 -10.50
CA LYS A 97 -1.90 -12.90 -9.26
C LYS A 97 -0.54 -12.26 -9.04
N LEU A 98 -0.14 -11.31 -9.90
CA LEU A 98 1.12 -10.60 -9.71
C LEU A 98 1.16 -9.97 -8.32
N PRO A 99 2.32 -9.97 -7.66
CA PRO A 99 2.48 -9.28 -6.41
C PRO A 99 2.25 -7.78 -6.65
N MET A 100 1.22 -7.24 -6.01
CA MET A 100 0.86 -5.83 -6.06
C MET A 100 1.22 -5.17 -4.73
N CYS A 101 1.74 -3.96 -4.79
CA CYS A 101 1.99 -3.10 -3.64
C CYS A 101 1.03 -1.90 -3.65
N ALA A 102 0.66 -1.42 -2.47
CA ALA A 102 -0.07 -0.16 -2.35
C ALA A 102 0.87 0.97 -2.80
N ALA A 103 0.40 1.89 -3.65
CA ALA A 103 1.24 2.99 -4.14
C ALA A 103 1.80 3.93 -3.05
N TRP A 104 1.35 3.79 -1.80
CA TRP A 104 1.84 4.55 -0.65
C TRP A 104 2.70 3.71 0.32
N ASP A 105 3.04 2.46 -0.02
CA ASP A 105 3.92 1.66 0.82
C ASP A 105 5.27 2.40 0.98
N TYR A 106 5.55 2.82 2.22
CA TYR A 106 6.62 3.75 2.61
C TYR A 106 8.04 3.26 2.26
N HIS A 107 8.19 2.05 1.69
CA HIS A 107 9.45 1.53 1.17
C HIS A 107 9.81 2.02 -0.23
N PHE A 108 8.92 2.73 -0.93
CA PHE A 108 9.28 3.42 -2.18
C PHE A 108 10.06 4.71 -1.86
N LYS A 109 11.36 4.59 -1.53
CA LYS A 109 12.26 5.75 -1.54
C LYS A 109 12.75 5.98 -2.98
N PRO A 110 12.52 7.17 -3.57
CA PRO A 110 13.01 7.51 -4.90
C PRO A 110 14.54 7.57 -4.96
#